data_AF-Q5KAT2-F1
#
_entry.id   AF-Q5KAT2-F1
#
_cell.length_a   1.000
_cell.length_b   1.000
_cell.length_c   1.000
_cell.angle_alpha   90.00
_cell.angle_beta   90.00
_cell.angle_gamma   90.00
#
_symmetry.space_group_name_H-M   'P 1'
#
loop_
_entity.id
_entity.type
_entity.pdbx_description
1 polymer ?
#
loop_
_entity_poly.entity_id
_entity_poly.type
_entity_poly.pdbx_seq_one_letter_code
_entity_poly.pdbx_strand_id
1 'polypeptide(L)'
;MSSQFTSNARSDADGRNENVPGPSAPEPFAPDDQEYGNEEKVRSRAGTGQSGKTFRNSSGEEKSLDVEDVPKASEFHAPEAKATNNLTPAAGVAAAEPGGGKPKLEKFKYSFWDPEMAMFRKIAFKILGGTIVITTIIMWLCLPFYWGSLWKSNRYTDKLTVRIIDRDGGEIGQTFSQGLLSQTNLNYFVTDPSEFPTADDVAHDVVEEGVWASIVINAGVSDALVSARENGNSSWSGPSVIDVFYAQARQETAINSYLLPFVQEVLGQLCFQYNAQSAATYLQANVNNATALSLVAQAPTTITNDVWYTLNNLRPYNQPVAQAITLVGLIYMLIFSFIMTMTNNAVREIIAPFLTTRAYIIYRLVSPICLYFPVSFFFCMVNLPFKIDFGAHYTYAGGFFLWWFALFLGMSAVGLSTEAAITVLGPKFMAFFLVPLIIVNVSVVSLPQELQPWIYRYGVAMPFYNCNHIVRTIIFNTKNEIGQNMGILVAWVALNFITISLGTWLFRRQSINQHNKEVGENEMDSADKV
;
A
#
# COMPACT_ATOMS: atom_id res chain seq x y z
N MET A 1 17.60 48.69 -57.40
CA MET A 1 17.95 50.03 -56.91
C MET A 1 18.84 49.88 -55.69
N SER A 2 20.12 50.21 -55.90
CA SER A 2 21.15 50.73 -54.96
C SER A 2 21.08 50.29 -53.48
N SER A 3 22.00 49.45 -52.96
CA SER A 3 23.42 49.74 -52.60
C SER A 3 23.52 50.84 -51.53
N GLN A 4 24.18 50.71 -50.38
CA GLN A 4 25.60 50.45 -50.12
C GLN A 4 25.83 50.40 -48.58
N PHE A 5 26.57 49.43 -48.06
CA PHE A 5 27.96 49.54 -47.54
C PHE A 5 28.20 50.51 -46.37
N THR A 6 28.73 50.00 -45.25
CA THR A 6 30.13 50.21 -44.84
C THR A 6 30.50 49.35 -43.62
N SER A 7 31.77 48.95 -43.59
CA SER A 7 32.38 47.96 -42.69
C SER A 7 33.29 48.59 -41.63
N ASN A 8 33.44 47.85 -40.52
CA ASN A 8 34.63 47.66 -39.67
C ASN A 8 35.14 48.78 -38.73
N ALA A 9 35.29 48.42 -37.44
CA ALA A 9 36.55 48.48 -36.68
C ALA A 9 36.52 47.56 -35.42
N ARG A 10 37.61 46.80 -35.22
CA ARG A 10 38.06 46.06 -34.00
C ARG A 10 38.42 47.07 -32.87
N SER A 11 38.67 46.78 -31.57
CA SER A 11 39.22 45.62 -30.84
C SER A 11 38.96 45.72 -29.31
N ASP A 12 39.01 44.55 -28.64
CA ASP A 12 39.52 44.24 -27.28
C ASP A 12 38.75 44.52 -25.96
N ALA A 13 38.93 43.51 -25.09
CA ALA A 13 38.85 43.43 -23.62
C ALA A 13 37.45 43.32 -22.98
N ASP A 14 36.99 42.12 -22.59
CA ASP A 14 37.32 41.35 -21.37
C ASP A 14 36.37 41.71 -20.20
N GLY A 15 35.62 40.72 -19.69
CA GLY A 15 34.70 40.92 -18.57
C GLY A 15 33.54 39.94 -18.37
N ARG A 16 33.85 38.65 -18.19
CA ARG A 16 33.13 37.62 -17.37
C ARG A 16 31.66 37.26 -17.65
N ASN A 17 31.51 35.98 -18.05
CA ASN A 17 30.30 35.16 -18.01
C ASN A 17 29.81 34.88 -16.57
N GLU A 18 28.51 35.01 -16.33
CA GLU A 18 27.79 34.27 -15.27
C GLU A 18 26.85 33.25 -15.93
N ASN A 19 27.16 31.96 -15.73
CA ASN A 19 26.36 30.82 -16.15
C ASN A 19 25.21 30.57 -15.15
N VAL A 20 23.98 30.47 -15.67
CA VAL A 20 22.80 29.97 -14.95
C VAL A 20 22.78 28.43 -15.06
N PRO A 21 22.75 27.64 -13.96
CA PRO A 21 22.56 26.19 -14.06
C PRO A 21 21.07 25.83 -14.05
N GLY A 22 20.62 25.18 -15.12
CA GLY A 22 19.38 24.39 -15.14
C GLY A 22 19.54 23.04 -14.44
N PRO A 23 18.45 22.32 -14.12
CA PRO A 23 18.49 21.13 -13.27
C PRO A 23 19.10 19.91 -13.98
N SER A 24 20.17 19.37 -13.39
CA SER A 24 20.91 18.18 -13.85
C SER A 24 20.22 16.87 -13.44
N ALA A 25 20.29 15.88 -14.33
CA ALA A 25 19.83 14.50 -14.14
C ALA A 25 20.69 13.73 -13.10
N PRO A 26 20.16 12.69 -12.44
CA PRO A 26 20.93 11.89 -11.47
C PRO A 26 21.82 10.83 -12.16
N GLU A 27 23.10 10.80 -11.80
CA GLU A 27 24.06 9.74 -12.17
C GLU A 27 23.86 8.45 -11.33
N PRO A 28 24.34 7.28 -11.82
CA PRO A 28 24.05 5.97 -11.23
C PRO A 28 24.96 5.62 -10.04
N PHE A 29 24.39 4.93 -9.06
CA PHE A 29 25.04 4.47 -7.83
C PHE A 29 25.82 3.17 -8.08
N ALA A 30 27.11 3.14 -7.78
CA ALA A 30 27.94 1.93 -7.69
C ALA A 30 28.14 1.54 -6.21
N PRO A 31 28.14 0.24 -5.84
CA PRO A 31 28.25 -0.18 -4.44
C PRO A 31 29.72 -0.39 -4.05
N ASP A 32 30.18 0.23 -2.96
CA ASP A 32 31.46 -0.10 -2.33
C ASP A 32 31.24 -0.88 -1.04
N ASP A 33 31.62 -2.15 -1.09
CA ASP A 33 31.78 -3.05 0.04
C ASP A 33 33.19 -2.85 0.63
N GLN A 34 33.34 -2.11 1.74
CA GLN A 34 34.45 -2.24 2.71
C GLN A 34 34.39 -1.13 3.77
N GLU A 35 33.88 -1.43 4.97
CA GLU A 35 34.49 -1.06 6.26
C GLU A 35 33.56 -1.47 7.41
N TYR A 36 33.66 -2.74 7.79
CA TYR A 36 33.36 -3.17 9.16
C TYR A 36 34.69 -3.17 9.92
N GLY A 37 34.75 -2.40 11.00
CA GLY A 37 35.81 -2.51 12.00
C GLY A 37 36.38 -1.17 12.41
N ASN A 38 35.81 -0.55 13.44
CA ASN A 38 36.56 0.03 14.56
C ASN A 38 35.58 0.56 15.61
N GLU A 39 35.30 -0.31 16.57
CA GLU A 39 34.81 0.11 17.88
C GLU A 39 35.86 0.99 18.59
N GLU A 40 35.36 1.81 19.52
CA GLU A 40 36.06 2.15 20.75
C GLU A 40 37.20 3.21 20.71
N LYS A 41 36.77 4.48 20.68
CA LYS A 41 37.33 5.66 21.37
C LYS A 41 36.49 6.84 20.85
N VAL A 42 35.61 7.49 21.60
CA VAL A 42 35.95 8.45 22.65
C VAL A 42 34.71 8.63 23.53
N ARG A 43 34.77 8.09 24.75
CA ARG A 43 34.10 8.72 25.89
C ARG A 43 34.90 9.99 26.23
N SER A 44 34.26 11.15 26.31
CA SER A 44 34.33 12.04 27.48
C SER A 44 33.88 13.47 27.16
N ARG A 45 32.99 13.96 28.04
CA ARG A 45 32.88 15.33 28.58
C ARG A 45 32.21 16.46 27.79
N ALA A 46 31.15 16.96 28.45
CA ALA A 46 30.82 18.36 28.76
C ALA A 46 30.45 19.26 27.57
N GLY A 47 29.37 20.04 27.58
CA GLY A 47 28.70 20.75 28.66
C GLY A 47 28.75 22.27 28.37
N THR A 48 27.69 23.02 28.74
CA THR A 48 27.43 24.48 28.57
C THR A 48 26.77 24.89 27.24
N GLY A 49 25.74 25.74 27.16
CA GLY A 49 25.03 26.56 28.15
C GLY A 49 24.95 28.04 27.70
N GLN A 50 23.75 28.65 27.84
CA GLN A 50 23.38 30.09 27.74
C GLN A 50 23.08 30.68 26.34
N SER A 51 21.86 31.18 26.05
CA SER A 51 21.13 32.39 26.57
C SER A 51 21.66 33.69 25.92
N GLY A 52 20.89 34.64 25.40
CA GLY A 52 19.44 34.87 25.37
C GLY A 52 19.13 36.27 24.78
N LYS A 53 17.84 36.65 24.77
CA LYS A 53 17.25 38.04 24.80
C LYS A 53 17.59 38.98 23.60
N THR A 54 16.76 39.89 23.08
CA THR A 54 15.52 40.57 23.53
C THR A 54 14.93 41.42 22.37
N PHE A 55 13.60 41.51 22.32
CA PHE A 55 12.68 42.63 21.94
C PHE A 55 13.21 43.90 21.23
N ARG A 56 12.54 44.34 20.14
CA ARG A 56 11.42 45.32 20.10
C ARG A 56 11.05 45.68 18.64
N ASN A 57 9.76 45.70 18.30
CA ASN A 57 9.22 46.31 17.08
C ASN A 57 8.22 47.41 17.45
N SER A 58 8.21 48.47 16.65
CA SER A 58 7.29 49.62 16.71
C SER A 58 6.25 49.53 15.60
N SER A 59 5.09 50.08 15.93
CA SER A 59 3.80 50.21 15.23
C SER A 59 3.80 50.84 13.84
N GLY A 60 2.76 50.50 13.06
CA GLY A 60 2.32 51.18 11.83
C GLY A 60 0.89 50.82 11.42
N GLU A 61 -0.01 51.77 11.70
CA GLU A 61 -1.37 52.14 11.26
C GLU A 61 -2.25 51.36 10.25
N GLU A 62 -3.57 51.47 10.51
CA GLU A 62 -4.77 51.01 9.79
C GLU A 62 -5.16 51.83 8.54
N LYS A 63 -5.95 51.22 7.62
CA LYS A 63 -7.31 51.73 7.28
C LYS A 63 -8.20 50.81 6.40
N SER A 64 -9.43 50.62 6.91
CA SER A 64 -10.78 50.61 6.29
C SER A 64 -11.24 49.53 5.28
N LEU A 65 -12.37 48.86 5.59
CA LEU A 65 -13.71 49.11 4.97
C LEU A 65 -14.81 48.18 5.55
N ASP A 66 -15.96 48.78 5.90
CA ASP A 66 -17.18 48.16 6.47
C ASP A 66 -18.12 47.60 5.40
N VAL A 67 -18.77 46.45 5.70
CA VAL A 67 -20.13 46.10 5.24
C VAL A 67 -20.81 45.25 6.32
N GLU A 68 -21.94 45.73 6.85
CA GLU A 68 -22.84 45.02 7.76
C GLU A 68 -23.56 43.84 7.06
N ASP A 69 -23.68 42.74 7.81
CA ASP A 69 -24.73 41.69 7.83
C ASP A 69 -24.18 40.25 7.77
N VAL A 70 -23.70 39.74 8.92
CA VAL A 70 -23.90 38.34 9.35
C VAL A 70 -23.93 38.29 10.89
N PRO A 71 -24.94 37.70 11.53
CA PRO A 71 -24.98 37.57 12.98
C PRO A 71 -23.81 36.71 13.49
N LYS A 72 -23.14 37.19 14.54
CA LYS A 72 -22.02 36.53 15.22
C LYS A 72 -22.45 35.12 15.65
N ALA A 73 -21.67 34.13 15.26
CA ALA A 73 -21.75 32.73 15.69
C ALA A 73 -21.38 32.55 17.17
N SER A 74 -22.03 33.28 18.07
CA SER A 74 -22.06 33.00 19.51
C SER A 74 -23.36 32.30 19.94
N GLU A 75 -24.24 31.97 19.01
CA GLU A 75 -25.42 31.13 19.21
C GLU A 75 -25.34 29.86 18.36
N PHE A 76 -24.35 29.02 18.65
CA PHE A 76 -24.45 27.59 18.39
C PHE A 76 -23.91 26.86 19.61
N HIS A 77 -24.82 26.51 20.52
CA HIS A 77 -24.54 25.53 21.56
C HIS A 77 -24.26 24.19 20.86
N ALA A 78 -22.99 23.83 20.74
CA ALA A 78 -22.62 22.44 20.52
C ALA A 78 -23.03 21.63 21.76
N PRO A 79 -23.68 20.47 21.61
CA PRO A 79 -24.10 19.65 22.74
C PRO A 79 -22.85 19.14 23.46
N GLU A 80 -22.65 19.58 24.70
CA GLU A 80 -21.66 19.01 25.60
C GLU A 80 -21.86 17.49 25.66
N ALA A 81 -20.85 16.76 25.20
CA ALA A 81 -20.73 15.33 25.43
C ALA A 81 -20.61 15.11 26.94
N LYS A 82 -21.74 14.85 27.59
CA LYS A 82 -21.81 14.20 28.89
C LYS A 82 -21.19 12.81 28.77
N ALA A 83 -19.91 12.70 29.07
CA ALA A 83 -19.29 11.46 29.48
C ALA A 83 -18.40 11.72 30.70
N THR A 84 -18.84 11.18 31.83
CA THR A 84 -18.11 10.91 33.07
C THR A 84 -17.72 12.10 33.95
N ASN A 85 -18.63 12.45 34.86
CA ASN A 85 -18.32 12.66 36.28
C ASN A 85 -19.60 12.44 37.09
N ASN A 86 -20.06 11.19 37.12
CA ASN A 86 -20.98 10.73 38.16
C ASN A 86 -20.17 10.56 39.45
N LEU A 87 -20.06 11.64 40.21
CA LEU A 87 -20.02 11.60 41.67
C LEU A 87 -21.13 12.53 42.13
N THR A 88 -22.34 11.99 42.30
CA THR A 88 -23.41 12.70 42.98
C THR A 88 -23.00 12.99 44.43
N PRO A 89 -23.47 14.13 44.99
CA PRO A 89 -23.03 14.61 46.28
C PRO A 89 -23.69 13.80 47.40
N ALA A 90 -22.90 13.12 48.21
CA ALA A 90 -23.37 12.67 49.52
C ALA A 90 -23.52 13.91 50.42
N ALA A 91 -24.76 14.36 50.59
CA ALA A 91 -25.09 15.35 51.59
C ALA A 91 -25.00 14.71 52.99
N GLY A 92 -24.16 15.31 53.83
CA GLY A 92 -24.35 15.39 55.29
C GLY A 92 -23.93 14.18 56.12
N VAL A 93 -22.71 14.22 56.69
CA VAL A 93 -22.52 14.20 58.15
C VAL A 93 -21.35 15.13 58.46
N ALA A 94 -21.62 16.21 59.17
CA ALA A 94 -20.61 17.00 59.83
C ALA A 94 -20.05 16.18 61.01
N ALA A 95 -18.77 15.83 60.95
CA ALA A 95 -17.96 15.51 62.11
C ALA A 95 -16.56 16.09 61.86
N ALA A 96 -16.17 17.01 62.73
CA ALA A 96 -14.94 17.78 62.63
C ALA A 96 -13.71 16.89 62.83
N GLU A 97 -12.73 17.00 61.92
CA GLU A 97 -11.34 16.66 62.19
C GLU A 97 -10.45 17.89 61.87
N PRO A 98 -9.58 18.33 62.79
CA PRO A 98 -8.66 19.44 62.57
C PRO A 98 -7.31 18.92 62.04
N GLY A 99 -6.90 19.34 60.84
CA GLY A 99 -5.52 19.08 60.40
C GLY A 99 -5.22 19.32 58.93
N GLY A 100 -4.58 20.45 58.62
CA GLY A 100 -3.71 20.61 57.45
C GLY A 100 -4.37 20.67 56.08
N GLY A 101 -5.07 21.77 55.78
CA GLY A 101 -5.55 22.06 54.43
C GLY A 101 -4.38 22.14 53.44
N LYS A 102 -4.26 21.16 52.55
CA LYS A 102 -3.40 21.30 51.37
C LYS A 102 -3.92 22.50 50.56
N PRO A 103 -3.07 23.47 50.17
CA PRO A 103 -3.52 24.63 49.42
C PRO A 103 -4.20 24.16 48.13
N LYS A 104 -5.47 24.49 47.98
CA LYS A 104 -6.21 24.28 46.73
C LYS A 104 -5.59 25.20 45.69
N LEU A 105 -4.92 24.61 44.71
CA LEU A 105 -4.31 25.35 43.61
C LEU A 105 -5.39 26.13 42.83
N GLU A 106 -5.13 27.40 42.58
CA GLU A 106 -6.00 28.26 41.77
C GLU A 106 -5.88 27.93 40.27
N LYS A 107 -7.01 27.93 39.56
CA LYS A 107 -7.04 27.65 38.11
C LYS A 107 -6.34 28.77 37.34
N PHE A 108 -5.57 28.42 36.31
CA PHE A 108 -4.90 29.33 35.35
C PHE A 108 -3.87 30.32 35.93
N LYS A 109 -3.35 30.08 37.14
CA LYS A 109 -2.44 31.02 37.82
C LYS A 109 -0.95 30.66 37.75
N TYR A 110 -0.63 29.39 37.59
CA TYR A 110 0.75 28.89 37.69
C TYR A 110 1.39 28.70 36.32
N SER A 111 2.69 29.01 36.23
CA SER A 111 3.57 28.63 35.13
C SER A 111 4.01 27.17 35.27
N PHE A 112 4.39 26.54 34.17
CA PHE A 112 4.76 25.12 34.16
C PHE A 112 5.90 24.79 35.12
N TRP A 113 6.86 25.70 35.32
CA TRP A 113 8.05 25.50 36.15
C TRP A 113 7.88 25.93 37.61
N ASP A 114 6.70 26.42 38.00
CA ASP A 114 6.46 26.87 39.37
C ASP A 114 6.59 25.70 40.37
N PRO A 115 7.09 25.94 41.60
CA PRO A 115 7.25 24.88 42.60
C PRO A 115 5.95 24.14 42.89
N GLU A 116 4.81 24.84 42.88
CA GLU A 116 3.47 24.26 43.08
C GLU A 116 3.09 23.24 42.00
N MET A 117 3.66 23.36 40.80
CA MET A 117 3.42 22.47 39.66
C MET A 117 4.35 21.25 39.62
N ALA A 118 5.29 21.11 40.56
CA ALA A 118 6.29 20.03 40.55
C ALA A 118 5.66 18.62 40.52
N MET A 119 4.56 18.41 41.25
CA MET A 119 3.83 17.14 41.25
C MET A 119 3.20 16.86 39.87
N PHE A 120 2.54 17.84 39.27
CA PHE A 120 1.91 17.70 37.95
C PHE A 120 2.95 17.51 36.84
N ARG A 121 4.09 18.21 36.90
CA ARG A 121 5.22 17.96 36.00
C ARG A 121 5.70 16.52 36.07
N LYS A 122 5.85 15.96 37.27
CA LYS A 122 6.29 14.56 37.46
C LYS A 122 5.28 13.58 36.86
N ILE A 123 3.98 13.83 37.03
CA ILE A 123 2.92 13.02 36.42
C ILE A 123 2.96 13.16 34.89
N ALA A 124 3.07 14.39 34.36
CA ALA A 124 3.16 14.65 32.93
C ALA A 124 4.37 13.93 32.31
N PHE A 125 5.57 14.06 32.88
CA PHE A 125 6.76 13.35 32.41
C PHE A 125 6.63 11.84 32.51
N LYS A 126 5.96 11.31 33.55
CA LYS A 126 5.69 9.87 33.66
C LYS A 126 4.77 9.38 32.55
N ILE A 127 3.70 10.11 32.24
CA ILE A 127 2.74 9.75 31.19
C ILE A 127 3.39 9.89 29.80
N LEU A 128 4.02 11.04 29.52
CA LEU A 128 4.67 11.29 28.24
C LEU A 128 5.86 10.35 28.01
N GLY A 129 6.72 10.19 29.00
CA GLY A 129 7.85 9.27 28.95
C GLY A 129 7.40 7.81 28.78
N GLY A 130 6.39 7.38 29.54
CA GLY A 130 5.79 6.06 29.37
C GLY A 130 5.20 5.85 27.97
N THR A 131 4.53 6.86 27.43
CA THR A 131 3.96 6.81 26.06
C THR A 131 5.05 6.69 25.01
N ILE A 132 6.16 7.43 25.13
CA ILE A 132 7.33 7.32 24.24
C ILE A 132 7.90 5.90 24.29
N VAL A 133 8.10 5.33 25.49
CA VAL A 133 8.65 3.98 25.65
C VAL A 133 7.74 2.94 25.01
N ILE A 134 6.44 2.95 25.31
CA ILE A 134 5.47 1.99 24.75
C ILE A 134 5.40 2.12 23.23
N THR A 135 5.34 3.35 22.71
CA THR A 135 5.30 3.61 21.27
C THR A 135 6.58 3.10 20.59
N THR A 136 7.74 3.32 21.19
CA THR A 136 9.03 2.83 20.68
C THR A 136 9.06 1.30 20.63
N ILE A 137 8.57 0.62 21.67
CA ILE A 137 8.49 -0.84 21.70
C ILE A 137 7.60 -1.34 20.56
N ILE A 138 6.40 -0.77 20.40
CA ILE A 138 5.46 -1.19 19.35
C ILE A 138 6.03 -0.91 17.96
N MET A 139 6.70 0.22 17.79
CA MET A 139 7.38 0.58 16.55
C MET A 139 8.41 -0.48 16.16
N TRP A 140 9.28 -0.90 17.08
CA TRP A 140 10.28 -1.94 16.83
C TRP A 140 9.69 -3.35 16.68
N LEU A 141 8.52 -3.62 17.26
CA LEU A 141 7.81 -4.89 17.05
C LEU A 141 7.10 -4.96 15.70
N CYS A 142 6.54 -3.83 15.24
CA CYS A 142 5.63 -3.84 14.09
C CYS A 142 6.29 -3.32 12.81
N LEU A 143 7.03 -2.21 12.84
CA LEU A 143 7.60 -1.66 11.60
C LEU A 143 8.49 -2.66 10.86
N PRO A 144 9.42 -3.39 11.51
CA PRO A 144 10.22 -4.39 10.80
C PRO A 144 9.41 -5.45 10.06
N PHE A 145 8.16 -5.69 10.46
CA PHE A 145 7.24 -6.61 9.78
C PHE A 145 6.70 -6.05 8.45
N TYR A 146 6.53 -4.74 8.30
CA TYR A 146 6.22 -4.17 6.98
C TYR A 146 7.46 -4.15 6.09
N TRP A 147 8.59 -3.66 6.59
CA TRP A 147 9.83 -3.59 5.81
C TRP A 147 10.32 -4.99 5.42
N GLY A 148 10.15 -5.96 6.32
CA GLY A 148 10.48 -7.36 6.05
C GLY A 148 9.67 -7.98 4.92
N SER A 149 8.47 -7.46 4.62
CA SER A 149 7.65 -7.94 3.48
C SER A 149 8.21 -7.52 2.13
N LEU A 150 9.00 -6.43 2.11
CA LEU A 150 9.66 -5.90 0.91
C LEU A 150 11.13 -6.33 0.86
N TRP A 151 11.70 -6.72 2.00
CA TRP A 151 13.11 -7.05 2.12
C TRP A 151 13.45 -8.28 1.28
N LYS A 152 14.53 -8.17 0.51
CA LYS A 152 15.06 -9.23 -0.38
C LYS A 152 14.07 -9.69 -1.45
N SER A 153 13.15 -8.84 -1.91
CA SER A 153 12.31 -9.16 -3.07
C SER A 153 13.12 -9.62 -4.30
N ASN A 154 14.28 -8.99 -4.54
CA ASN A 154 15.24 -9.38 -5.59
C ASN A 154 15.78 -10.82 -5.45
N ARG A 155 15.77 -11.41 -4.25
CA ARG A 155 16.24 -12.78 -4.02
C ARG A 155 15.20 -13.82 -4.46
N TYR A 156 13.93 -13.44 -4.53
CA TYR A 156 12.82 -14.35 -4.80
C TYR A 156 12.28 -14.21 -6.23
N THR A 157 13.00 -13.51 -7.11
CA THR A 157 12.60 -13.34 -8.52
C THR A 157 12.64 -14.67 -9.26
N ASP A 158 13.45 -15.63 -8.78
CA ASP A 158 13.45 -17.04 -9.15
C ASP A 158 12.15 -17.80 -8.81
N LYS A 159 11.16 -17.13 -8.21
CA LYS A 159 9.80 -17.65 -8.01
C LYS A 159 8.80 -17.13 -9.04
N LEU A 160 9.17 -16.11 -9.81
CA LEU A 160 8.36 -15.63 -10.92
C LEU A 160 8.55 -16.57 -12.12
N THR A 161 7.51 -17.32 -12.43
CA THR A 161 7.50 -18.33 -13.49
C THR A 161 7.29 -17.69 -14.87
N VAL A 162 8.19 -18.00 -15.81
CA VAL A 162 8.09 -17.58 -17.21
C VAL A 162 8.10 -18.82 -18.09
N ARG A 163 7.01 -19.03 -18.81
CA ARG A 163 6.91 -20.17 -19.74
C ARG A 163 7.55 -19.83 -21.08
N ILE A 164 8.19 -20.81 -21.69
CA ILE A 164 8.70 -20.76 -23.06
C ILE A 164 7.93 -21.77 -23.89
N ILE A 165 7.37 -21.33 -25.01
CA ILE A 165 6.69 -22.18 -26.00
C ILE A 165 7.39 -22.00 -27.33
N ASP A 166 8.16 -22.99 -27.75
CA ASP A 166 8.86 -22.99 -29.04
C ASP A 166 7.99 -23.65 -30.11
N ARG A 167 7.33 -22.85 -30.95
CA ARG A 167 6.55 -23.35 -32.10
C ARG A 167 7.38 -23.44 -33.39
N ASP A 168 8.61 -22.93 -33.38
CA ASP A 168 9.49 -22.89 -34.54
C ASP A 168 10.15 -24.24 -34.77
N GLY A 169 10.76 -24.81 -33.71
CA GLY A 169 11.54 -26.05 -33.79
C GLY A 169 12.84 -25.94 -34.59
N GLY A 170 13.11 -24.78 -35.20
CA GLY A 170 14.30 -24.46 -35.98
C GLY A 170 15.41 -23.79 -35.17
N GLU A 171 16.35 -23.15 -35.87
CA GLU A 171 17.53 -22.52 -35.28
C GLU A 171 17.15 -21.39 -34.30
N ILE A 172 16.19 -20.54 -34.67
CA ILE A 172 15.70 -19.45 -33.82
C ILE A 172 15.03 -20.04 -32.57
N GLY A 173 14.11 -20.99 -32.74
CA GLY A 173 13.44 -21.70 -31.65
C GLY A 173 14.40 -22.23 -30.60
N GLN A 174 15.38 -23.01 -31.05
CA GLN A 174 16.37 -23.65 -30.18
C GLN A 174 17.28 -22.64 -29.50
N THR A 175 17.76 -21.62 -30.23
CA THR A 175 18.69 -20.61 -29.70
C THR A 175 18.05 -19.81 -28.57
N PHE A 176 16.83 -19.30 -28.79
CA PHE A 176 16.14 -18.49 -27.78
C PHE A 176 15.68 -19.33 -26.60
N SER A 177 15.18 -20.55 -26.84
CA SER A 177 14.78 -21.45 -25.75
C SER A 177 15.96 -21.79 -24.84
N GLN A 178 17.11 -22.15 -25.39
CA GLN A 178 18.32 -22.44 -24.60
C GLN A 178 18.87 -21.19 -23.91
N GLY A 179 18.88 -20.05 -24.61
CA GLY A 179 19.31 -18.78 -24.07
C GLY A 179 18.52 -18.35 -22.84
N LEU A 180 17.19 -18.50 -22.89
CA LEU A 180 16.28 -18.19 -21.77
C LEU A 180 16.44 -19.19 -20.61
N LEU A 181 16.53 -20.50 -20.91
CA LEU A 181 16.72 -21.55 -19.89
C LEU A 181 18.06 -21.45 -19.14
N SER A 182 19.07 -20.80 -19.74
CA SER A 182 20.37 -20.59 -19.08
C SER A 182 20.35 -19.51 -18.00
N GLN A 183 19.28 -18.71 -17.93
CA GLN A 183 19.17 -17.60 -16.99
C GLN A 183 18.69 -18.06 -15.61
N THR A 184 19.12 -17.33 -14.57
CA THR A 184 18.76 -17.61 -13.17
C THR A 184 18.00 -16.47 -12.48
N ASN A 185 17.76 -15.37 -13.19
CA ASN A 185 17.07 -14.19 -12.66
C ASN A 185 15.55 -14.40 -12.51
N LEU A 186 14.95 -15.23 -13.36
CA LEU A 186 13.55 -15.67 -13.32
C LEU A 186 13.49 -17.20 -13.47
N ASN A 187 12.34 -17.79 -13.18
CA ASN A 187 12.14 -19.22 -13.36
C ASN A 187 11.60 -19.52 -14.77
N TYR A 188 12.52 -19.71 -15.71
CA TYR A 188 12.20 -20.11 -17.08
C TYR A 188 11.99 -21.61 -17.20
N PHE A 189 10.93 -22.03 -17.88
CA PHE A 189 10.68 -23.44 -18.18
C PHE A 189 9.97 -23.61 -19.53
N VAL A 190 10.22 -24.74 -20.20
CA VAL A 190 9.63 -25.06 -21.51
C VAL A 190 8.34 -25.85 -21.33
N THR A 191 7.37 -25.58 -22.21
CA THR A 191 6.14 -26.37 -22.34
C THR A 191 5.94 -26.76 -23.79
N ASP A 192 5.40 -27.96 -24.03
CA ASP A 192 5.14 -28.43 -25.38
C ASP A 192 4.10 -27.54 -26.09
N PRO A 193 4.31 -27.14 -27.34
CA PRO A 193 3.35 -26.34 -28.11
C PRO A 193 1.94 -26.95 -28.20
N SER A 194 1.80 -28.27 -28.09
CA SER A 194 0.51 -28.94 -28.14
C SER A 194 -0.36 -28.70 -26.90
N GLU A 195 0.23 -28.31 -25.76
CA GLU A 195 -0.53 -27.94 -24.55
C GLU A 195 -1.24 -26.59 -24.71
N PHE A 196 -0.64 -25.67 -25.48
CA PHE A 196 -1.19 -24.35 -25.77
C PHE A 196 -1.14 -24.07 -27.29
N PRO A 197 -2.06 -24.66 -28.08
CA PRO A 197 -2.01 -24.56 -29.54
C PRO A 197 -2.22 -23.14 -30.07
N THR A 198 -3.05 -22.33 -29.41
CA THR A 198 -3.42 -20.99 -29.89
C THR A 198 -2.81 -19.88 -29.03
N ALA A 199 -2.82 -18.64 -29.53
CA ALA A 199 -2.43 -17.48 -28.72
C ALA A 199 -3.45 -17.19 -27.60
N ASP A 200 -4.73 -17.51 -27.83
CA ASP A 200 -5.80 -17.34 -26.85
C ASP A 200 -5.63 -18.29 -25.65
N ASP A 201 -5.18 -19.52 -25.89
CA ASP A 201 -4.87 -20.48 -24.81
C ASP A 201 -3.74 -19.96 -23.91
N VAL A 202 -2.68 -19.40 -24.53
CA VAL A 202 -1.56 -18.77 -23.82
C VAL A 202 -2.04 -17.55 -23.03
N ALA A 203 -2.86 -16.70 -23.66
CA ALA A 203 -3.40 -15.51 -23.01
C ALA A 203 -4.30 -15.87 -21.82
N HIS A 204 -5.13 -16.89 -21.97
CA HIS A 204 -6.00 -17.39 -20.92
C HIS A 204 -5.19 -17.91 -19.72
N ASP A 205 -4.16 -18.73 -19.95
CA ASP A 205 -3.31 -19.24 -18.86
C ASP A 205 -2.59 -18.13 -18.08
N VAL A 206 -2.07 -17.11 -18.77
CA VAL A 206 -1.43 -15.96 -18.14
C VAL A 206 -2.44 -15.15 -17.31
N VAL A 207 -3.66 -14.95 -17.81
CA VAL A 207 -4.72 -14.23 -17.08
C VAL A 207 -5.22 -15.01 -15.86
N GLU A 208 -5.31 -16.34 -15.96
CA GLU A 208 -5.70 -17.24 -14.87
C GLU A 208 -4.55 -17.55 -13.89
N GLU A 209 -3.45 -16.80 -13.98
CA GLU A 209 -2.28 -16.86 -13.10
C GLU A 209 -1.53 -18.20 -13.10
N GLY A 210 -1.60 -18.95 -14.22
CA GLY A 210 -0.77 -20.16 -14.42
C GLY A 210 0.72 -19.85 -14.45
N VAL A 211 1.08 -18.69 -15.03
CA VAL A 211 2.44 -18.12 -15.03
C VAL A 211 2.42 -16.61 -14.90
N TRP A 212 3.58 -16.00 -14.67
CA TRP A 212 3.75 -14.55 -14.67
C TRP A 212 3.89 -13.96 -16.08
N ALA A 213 4.55 -14.69 -16.98
CA ALA A 213 4.59 -14.39 -18.40
C ALA A 213 4.78 -15.66 -19.24
N SER A 214 4.44 -15.56 -20.52
CA SER A 214 4.73 -16.59 -21.52
C SER A 214 5.47 -15.98 -22.70
N ILE A 215 6.58 -16.58 -23.10
CA ILE A 215 7.37 -16.23 -24.28
C ILE A 215 7.09 -17.29 -25.34
N VAL A 216 6.48 -16.89 -26.44
CA VAL A 216 6.12 -17.76 -27.55
C VAL A 216 7.03 -17.43 -28.72
N ILE A 217 7.78 -18.42 -29.20
CA ILE A 217 8.53 -18.32 -30.44
C ILE A 217 7.61 -18.82 -31.55
N ASN A 218 7.33 -17.98 -32.54
CA ASN A 218 6.30 -18.25 -33.53
C ASN A 218 6.70 -19.35 -34.52
N ALA A 219 5.71 -20.00 -35.13
CA ALA A 219 5.93 -21.18 -35.97
C ALA A 219 6.61 -20.84 -37.30
N GLY A 220 7.60 -21.65 -37.69
CA GLY A 220 8.27 -21.56 -39.00
C GLY A 220 9.04 -20.25 -39.24
N VAL A 221 9.41 -19.53 -38.18
CA VAL A 221 10.13 -18.25 -38.28
C VAL A 221 11.56 -18.42 -38.77
N SER A 222 12.21 -19.55 -38.47
CA SER A 222 13.54 -19.88 -39.00
C SER A 222 13.51 -20.01 -40.52
N ASP A 223 12.63 -20.85 -41.04
CA ASP A 223 12.48 -21.07 -42.48
C ASP A 223 11.96 -19.80 -43.20
N ALA A 224 11.05 -19.07 -42.56
CA ALA A 224 10.52 -17.83 -43.12
C ALA A 224 11.58 -16.72 -43.20
N LEU A 225 12.52 -16.64 -42.26
CA LEU A 225 13.64 -15.70 -42.32
C LEU A 225 14.58 -16.03 -43.49
N VAL A 226 14.92 -17.30 -43.67
CA VAL A 226 15.73 -17.76 -44.81
C VAL A 226 15.02 -17.43 -46.13
N SER A 227 13.74 -17.78 -46.24
CA SER A 227 12.93 -17.47 -47.43
C SER A 227 12.82 -15.97 -47.68
N ALA A 228 12.71 -15.15 -46.63
CA ALA A 228 12.66 -13.70 -46.78
C ALA A 228 13.95 -13.12 -47.35
N ARG A 229 15.11 -13.67 -46.98
CA ARG A 229 16.42 -13.29 -47.54
C ARG A 229 16.56 -13.72 -48.99
N GLU A 230 16.14 -14.95 -49.31
CA GLU A 230 16.21 -15.53 -50.67
C GLU A 230 15.27 -14.86 -51.68
N ASN A 231 14.17 -14.28 -51.21
CA ASN A 231 13.18 -13.62 -52.07
C ASN A 231 13.20 -12.09 -51.96
N GLY A 232 14.06 -11.51 -51.12
CA GLY A 232 14.08 -10.06 -50.88
C GLY A 232 12.76 -9.53 -50.32
N ASN A 233 12.13 -10.28 -49.42
CA ASN A 233 10.82 -9.93 -48.85
C ASN A 233 10.94 -8.75 -47.86
N SER A 234 10.66 -7.53 -48.34
CA SER A 234 10.68 -6.31 -47.54
C SER A 234 9.60 -6.25 -46.44
N SER A 235 8.63 -7.17 -46.45
CA SER A 235 7.57 -7.25 -45.43
C SER A 235 7.99 -8.06 -44.20
N TRP A 236 9.19 -8.65 -44.19
CA TRP A 236 9.72 -9.34 -43.01
C TRP A 236 9.84 -8.39 -41.81
N SER A 237 9.35 -8.87 -40.66
CA SER A 237 9.29 -8.10 -39.42
C SER A 237 9.86 -8.92 -38.27
N GLY A 238 11.06 -8.55 -37.79
CA GLY A 238 11.68 -9.17 -36.61
C GLY A 238 10.76 -9.23 -35.38
N PRO A 239 9.97 -8.18 -35.05
CA PRO A 239 9.04 -8.23 -33.92
C PRO A 239 7.96 -9.32 -33.98
N SER A 240 7.69 -9.88 -35.17
CA SER A 240 6.74 -10.99 -35.34
C SER A 240 7.31 -12.36 -34.99
N VAL A 241 8.59 -12.44 -34.60
CA VAL A 241 9.28 -13.71 -34.33
C VAL A 241 8.97 -14.23 -32.93
N ILE A 242 8.92 -13.34 -31.93
CA ILE A 242 8.71 -13.70 -30.52
C ILE A 242 7.58 -12.86 -29.93
N ASP A 243 6.61 -13.50 -29.31
CA ASP A 243 5.51 -12.86 -28.58
C ASP A 243 5.63 -13.09 -27.07
N VAL A 244 5.58 -12.02 -26.28
CA VAL A 244 5.66 -12.08 -24.82
C VAL A 244 4.32 -11.67 -24.21
N PHE A 245 3.59 -12.62 -23.65
CA PHE A 245 2.29 -12.41 -23.01
C PHE A 245 2.44 -12.23 -21.50
N TYR A 246 1.82 -11.19 -20.95
CA TYR A 246 1.83 -10.92 -19.50
C TYR A 246 0.59 -10.13 -19.08
N ALA A 247 0.22 -10.16 -17.80
CA ALA A 247 -0.90 -9.41 -17.24
C ALA A 247 -0.42 -8.37 -16.22
N GLN A 248 -0.21 -7.12 -16.66
CA GLN A 248 0.36 -6.08 -15.80
C GLN A 248 -0.47 -5.79 -14.54
N ALA A 249 -1.80 -5.75 -14.71
CA ALA A 249 -2.72 -5.43 -13.63
C ALA A 249 -2.84 -6.50 -12.54
N ARG A 250 -2.28 -7.71 -12.76
CA ARG A 250 -2.14 -8.75 -11.73
C ARG A 250 -1.47 -8.16 -10.49
N GLN A 251 -0.29 -7.57 -10.67
CA GLN A 251 0.46 -6.82 -9.65
C GLN A 251 1.44 -5.87 -10.34
N GLU A 252 1.10 -4.58 -10.44
CA GLU A 252 1.86 -3.59 -11.21
C GLU A 252 3.29 -3.42 -10.69
N THR A 253 3.49 -3.46 -9.37
CA THR A 253 4.82 -3.32 -8.75
C THR A 253 5.72 -4.50 -9.13
N ALA A 254 5.20 -5.73 -9.08
CA ALA A 254 5.97 -6.93 -9.43
C ALA A 254 6.35 -6.96 -10.91
N ILE A 255 5.39 -6.62 -11.78
CA ILE A 255 5.58 -6.64 -13.22
C ILE A 255 6.57 -5.57 -13.66
N ASN A 256 6.41 -4.33 -13.17
CA ASN A 256 7.20 -3.19 -13.63
C ASN A 256 8.61 -3.16 -13.02
N SER A 257 8.78 -3.60 -11.78
CA SER A 257 10.07 -3.51 -11.07
C SER A 257 10.93 -4.77 -11.15
N TYR A 258 10.34 -5.92 -11.54
CA TYR A 258 11.06 -7.20 -11.55
C TYR A 258 10.86 -7.94 -12.87
N LEU A 259 9.63 -8.35 -13.21
CA LEU A 259 9.40 -9.27 -14.34
C LEU A 259 9.83 -8.68 -15.69
N LEU A 260 9.26 -7.54 -16.09
CA LEU A 260 9.51 -6.97 -17.42
C LEU A 260 10.96 -6.53 -17.62
N PRO A 261 11.62 -5.84 -16.66
CA PRO A 261 13.04 -5.49 -16.81
C PRO A 261 13.91 -6.71 -17.10
N PHE A 262 13.74 -7.81 -16.36
CA PHE A 262 14.52 -9.03 -16.58
C PHE A 262 14.22 -9.72 -17.90
N VAL A 263 12.94 -9.81 -18.30
CA VAL A 263 12.57 -10.42 -19.59
C VAL A 263 13.13 -9.58 -20.76
N GLN A 264 13.00 -8.25 -20.70
CA GLN A 264 13.50 -7.36 -21.75
C GLN A 264 15.02 -7.34 -21.83
N GLU A 265 15.71 -7.39 -20.68
CA GLU A 265 17.18 -7.47 -20.63
C GLU A 265 17.67 -8.74 -21.33
N VAL A 266 17.14 -9.91 -20.94
CA VAL A 266 17.55 -11.20 -21.51
C VAL A 266 17.20 -11.29 -22.99
N LEU A 267 15.95 -11.01 -23.36
CA LEU A 267 15.54 -11.07 -24.77
C LEU A 267 16.28 -10.05 -25.63
N GLY A 268 16.51 -8.84 -25.11
CA GLY A 268 17.31 -7.82 -25.78
C GLY A 268 18.72 -8.32 -26.08
N GLN A 269 19.40 -8.88 -25.07
CA GLN A 269 20.75 -9.45 -25.23
C GLN A 269 20.77 -10.60 -26.25
N LEU A 270 19.81 -11.53 -26.18
CA LEU A 270 19.71 -12.66 -27.11
C LEU A 270 19.46 -12.19 -28.54
N CYS A 271 18.53 -11.25 -28.75
CA CYS A 271 18.27 -10.67 -30.06
C CYS A 271 19.53 -9.97 -30.63
N PHE A 272 20.24 -9.17 -29.84
CA PHE A 272 21.45 -8.50 -30.33
C PHE A 272 22.55 -9.49 -30.72
N GLN A 273 22.77 -10.54 -29.91
CA GLN A 273 23.77 -11.56 -30.20
C GLN A 273 23.40 -12.38 -31.44
N TYR A 274 22.14 -12.84 -31.52
CA TYR A 274 21.64 -13.62 -32.65
C TYR A 274 21.73 -12.81 -33.94
N ASN A 275 21.17 -11.59 -33.97
CA ASN A 275 21.13 -10.76 -35.17
C ASN A 275 22.54 -10.45 -35.71
N ALA A 276 23.51 -10.16 -34.82
CA ALA A 276 24.90 -9.94 -35.20
C ALA A 276 25.56 -11.20 -35.80
N GLN A 277 25.36 -12.36 -35.18
CA GLN A 277 25.90 -13.63 -35.67
C GLN A 277 25.26 -14.08 -36.98
N SER A 278 23.93 -13.97 -37.07
CA SER A 278 23.13 -14.32 -38.23
C SER A 278 23.48 -13.44 -39.44
N ALA A 279 23.61 -12.12 -39.22
CA ALA A 279 24.11 -11.18 -40.24
C ALA A 279 25.52 -11.54 -40.73
N ALA A 280 26.46 -11.76 -39.81
CA ALA A 280 27.85 -12.08 -40.16
C ALA A 280 27.94 -13.39 -40.96
N THR A 281 27.21 -14.43 -40.51
CA THR A 281 27.19 -15.74 -41.16
C THR A 281 26.60 -15.65 -42.57
N TYR A 282 25.48 -14.94 -42.72
CA TYR A 282 24.84 -14.77 -44.03
C TYR A 282 25.72 -14.00 -45.02
N LEU A 283 26.34 -12.90 -44.58
CA LEU A 283 27.23 -12.08 -45.42
C LEU A 283 28.50 -12.84 -45.82
N GLN A 284 29.09 -13.61 -44.91
CA GLN A 284 30.25 -14.44 -45.21
C GLN A 284 29.91 -15.55 -46.22
N ALA A 285 28.77 -16.22 -46.06
CA ALA A 285 28.32 -17.26 -46.98
C ALA A 285 28.01 -16.73 -48.38
N ASN A 286 27.62 -15.46 -48.51
CA ASN A 286 27.17 -14.84 -49.76
C ASN A 286 28.12 -13.78 -50.33
N VAL A 287 29.38 -13.71 -49.88
CA VAL A 287 30.34 -12.66 -50.28
C VAL A 287 30.52 -12.52 -51.79
N ASN A 288 30.39 -13.63 -52.54
CA ASN A 288 30.50 -13.65 -54.01
C ASN A 288 29.15 -13.79 -54.73
N ASN A 289 28.03 -13.68 -54.02
CA ASN A 289 26.68 -13.83 -54.57
C ASN A 289 25.98 -12.47 -54.67
N ALA A 290 26.24 -11.76 -55.78
CA ALA A 290 25.67 -10.43 -56.03
C ALA A 290 24.13 -10.41 -55.98
N THR A 291 23.47 -11.49 -56.41
CA THR A 291 22.01 -11.61 -56.37
C THR A 291 21.50 -11.65 -54.93
N ALA A 292 22.07 -12.50 -54.08
CA ALA A 292 21.69 -12.61 -52.66
C ALA A 292 21.91 -11.29 -51.89
N LEU A 293 23.00 -10.58 -52.18
CA LEU A 293 23.26 -9.26 -51.59
C LEU A 293 22.27 -8.20 -52.08
N SER A 294 21.85 -8.27 -53.35
CA SER A 294 20.83 -7.35 -53.90
C SER A 294 19.43 -7.57 -53.33
N LEU A 295 19.09 -8.82 -52.98
CA LEU A 295 17.81 -9.19 -52.38
C LEU A 295 17.74 -8.76 -50.91
N VAL A 296 18.82 -8.95 -50.16
CA VAL A 296 18.93 -8.40 -48.80
C VAL A 296 18.89 -6.88 -48.79
N ALA A 297 19.47 -6.20 -49.80
CA ALA A 297 19.34 -4.75 -49.92
C ALA A 297 17.88 -4.29 -50.13
N GLN A 298 17.02 -5.15 -50.73
CA GLN A 298 15.57 -4.90 -50.84
C GLN A 298 14.82 -5.19 -49.53
N ALA A 299 15.34 -6.09 -48.69
CA ALA A 299 14.78 -6.46 -47.40
C ALA A 299 15.78 -6.28 -46.25
N PRO A 300 16.24 -5.04 -45.98
CA PRO A 300 17.34 -4.79 -45.04
C PRO A 300 17.03 -5.24 -43.60
N THR A 301 15.76 -5.28 -43.21
CA THR A 301 15.31 -5.75 -41.89
C THR A 301 15.64 -7.22 -41.66
N THR A 302 15.79 -8.03 -42.70
CA THR A 302 16.22 -9.43 -42.59
C THR A 302 17.67 -9.61 -42.15
N ILE A 303 18.44 -8.52 -41.97
CA ILE A 303 19.82 -8.53 -41.50
C ILE A 303 20.03 -7.59 -40.32
N THR A 304 19.41 -6.41 -40.33
CA THR A 304 19.62 -5.42 -39.26
C THR A 304 18.74 -5.68 -38.04
N ASN A 305 17.61 -6.36 -38.22
CA ASN A 305 16.66 -6.69 -37.17
C ASN A 305 15.86 -7.95 -37.56
N ASP A 306 16.58 -9.04 -37.81
CA ASP A 306 16.02 -10.31 -38.24
C ASP A 306 15.13 -10.93 -37.17
N VAL A 307 15.53 -10.87 -35.89
CA VAL A 307 14.74 -11.35 -34.76
C VAL A 307 14.55 -10.25 -33.72
N TRP A 308 13.29 -10.05 -33.34
CA TRP A 308 12.90 -9.20 -32.22
C TRP A 308 11.66 -9.77 -31.52
N TYR A 309 11.21 -9.10 -30.46
CA TYR A 309 10.06 -9.51 -29.66
C TYR A 309 8.99 -8.43 -29.57
N THR A 310 7.74 -8.87 -29.38
CA THR A 310 6.58 -8.02 -29.13
C THR A 310 6.04 -8.28 -27.72
N LEU A 311 5.67 -7.21 -27.02
CA LEU A 311 5.11 -7.27 -25.67
C LEU A 311 3.58 -7.16 -25.72
N ASN A 312 2.91 -8.24 -25.34
CA ASN A 312 1.46 -8.38 -25.33
C ASN A 312 0.93 -8.29 -23.89
N ASN A 313 0.60 -7.07 -23.48
CA ASN A 313 0.00 -6.82 -22.17
C ASN A 313 -1.51 -7.12 -22.18
N LEU A 314 -1.87 -8.28 -21.65
CA LEU A 314 -3.23 -8.82 -21.65
C LEU A 314 -4.18 -8.01 -20.78
N ARG A 315 -3.67 -7.43 -19.69
CA ARG A 315 -4.41 -6.63 -18.70
C ARG A 315 -3.58 -5.41 -18.31
N PRO A 316 -3.64 -4.32 -19.10
CA PRO A 316 -2.87 -3.13 -18.83
C PRO A 316 -3.28 -2.43 -17.53
N TYR A 317 -2.30 -1.96 -16.76
CA TYR A 317 -2.56 -1.05 -15.66
C TYR A 317 -2.65 0.38 -16.21
N ASN A 318 -3.83 0.76 -16.72
CA ASN A 318 -4.06 2.03 -17.40
C ASN A 318 -4.76 3.10 -16.53
N GLN A 319 -5.00 2.80 -15.25
CA GLN A 319 -5.66 3.69 -14.30
C GLN A 319 -4.76 3.94 -13.08
N PRO A 320 -3.88 4.95 -13.12
CA PRO A 320 -2.99 5.27 -12.00
C PRO A 320 -3.75 5.51 -10.68
N VAL A 321 -4.97 6.08 -10.76
CA VAL A 321 -5.84 6.33 -9.60
C VAL A 321 -6.22 5.03 -8.88
N ALA A 322 -6.17 3.87 -9.54
CA ALA A 322 -6.43 2.58 -8.90
C ALA A 322 -5.50 2.30 -7.71
N GLN A 323 -4.28 2.86 -7.69
CA GLN A 323 -3.34 2.76 -6.58
C GLN A 323 -3.93 3.30 -5.27
N ALA A 324 -4.75 4.35 -5.39
CA ALA A 324 -5.44 4.95 -4.26
C ALA A 324 -6.49 3.99 -3.67
N ILE A 325 -7.01 3.02 -4.44
CA ILE A 325 -7.99 2.04 -3.95
C ILE A 325 -7.29 0.74 -3.50
N THR A 326 -6.31 0.27 -4.26
CA THR A 326 -5.69 -1.05 -4.09
C THR A 326 -4.86 -1.15 -2.82
N LEU A 327 -4.30 -0.04 -2.32
CA LEU A 327 -3.47 -0.03 -1.11
C LEU A 327 -3.93 1.03 -0.10
N VAL A 328 -3.84 2.31 -0.49
CA VAL A 328 -4.08 3.43 0.42
C VAL A 328 -5.54 3.46 0.90
N GLY A 329 -6.48 3.17 0.01
CA GLY A 329 -7.90 3.13 0.28
C GLY A 329 -8.28 2.04 1.29
N LEU A 330 -7.56 0.91 1.31
CA LEU A 330 -7.77 -0.13 2.31
C LEU A 330 -7.36 0.35 3.71
N ILE A 331 -6.27 1.12 3.82
CA ILE A 331 -5.85 1.75 5.08
C ILE A 331 -6.94 2.74 5.55
N TYR A 332 -7.46 3.57 4.65
CA TYR A 332 -8.55 4.50 4.99
C TYR A 332 -9.83 3.78 5.40
N MET A 333 -10.17 2.67 4.74
CA MET A 333 -11.31 1.83 5.11
C MET A 333 -11.19 1.35 6.57
N LEU A 334 -10.01 0.87 6.99
CA LEU A 334 -9.78 0.50 8.40
C LEU A 334 -9.86 1.71 9.33
N ILE A 335 -9.26 2.86 8.97
CA ILE A 335 -9.25 4.07 9.80
C ILE A 335 -10.68 4.56 10.04
N PHE A 336 -11.51 4.65 9.00
CA PHE A 336 -12.92 5.04 9.15
C PHE A 336 -13.69 4.04 10.00
N SER A 337 -13.42 2.74 9.82
CA SER A 337 -14.01 1.72 10.66
C SER A 337 -13.64 1.88 12.14
N PHE A 338 -12.38 2.22 12.41
CA PHE A 338 -11.87 2.46 13.75
C PHE A 338 -12.50 3.70 14.40
N ILE A 339 -12.66 4.79 13.65
CA ILE A 339 -13.36 6.00 14.13
C ILE A 339 -14.79 5.63 14.56
N MET A 340 -15.50 4.87 13.73
CA MET A 340 -16.85 4.41 14.06
C MET A 340 -16.87 3.52 15.31
N THR A 341 -15.89 2.63 15.48
CA THR A 341 -15.73 1.81 16.69
C THR A 341 -15.54 2.67 17.94
N MET A 342 -14.70 3.71 17.88
CA MET A 342 -14.44 4.58 19.03
C MET A 342 -15.68 5.41 19.40
N THR A 343 -16.38 5.96 18.40
CA THR A 343 -17.65 6.67 18.62
C THR A 343 -18.71 5.73 19.19
N ASN A 344 -18.86 4.53 18.62
CA ASN A 344 -19.80 3.54 19.12
C ASN A 344 -19.47 3.11 20.56
N ASN A 345 -18.20 3.02 20.93
CA ASN A 345 -17.79 2.76 22.31
C ASN A 345 -18.23 3.85 23.29
N ALA A 346 -18.05 5.12 22.92
CA ALA A 346 -18.50 6.24 23.76
C ALA A 346 -20.02 6.20 23.99
N VAL A 347 -20.80 5.84 22.97
CA VAL A 347 -22.26 5.64 23.10
C VAL A 347 -22.56 4.46 24.01
N ARG A 348 -21.83 3.34 23.87
CA ARG A 348 -22.02 2.15 24.72
C ARG A 348 -21.80 2.43 26.19
N GLU A 349 -20.81 3.23 26.55
CA GLU A 349 -20.55 3.59 27.96
C GLU A 349 -21.76 4.28 28.61
N ILE A 350 -22.59 4.98 27.84
CA ILE A 350 -23.81 5.65 28.30
C ILE A 350 -24.97 4.65 28.46
N ILE A 351 -25.18 3.77 27.47
CA ILE A 351 -26.37 2.91 27.42
C ILE A 351 -26.18 1.54 28.11
N ALA A 352 -24.96 1.04 28.21
CA ALA A 352 -24.66 -0.30 28.71
C ALA A 352 -25.16 -0.59 30.15
N PRO A 353 -25.17 0.35 31.10
CA PRO A 353 -25.72 0.10 32.44
C PRO A 353 -27.21 -0.27 32.43
N PHE A 354 -27.98 0.24 31.45
CA PHE A 354 -29.43 0.08 31.38
C PHE A 354 -29.88 -1.14 30.56
N LEU A 355 -28.96 -1.79 29.86
CA LEU A 355 -29.28 -2.90 28.96
C LEU A 355 -29.14 -4.27 29.64
N THR A 356 -30.07 -5.17 29.33
CA THR A 356 -29.90 -6.60 29.64
C THR A 356 -28.71 -7.17 28.87
N THR A 357 -28.09 -8.24 29.39
CA THR A 357 -26.92 -8.86 28.73
C THR A 357 -27.21 -9.28 27.29
N ARG A 358 -28.40 -9.82 27.01
CA ARG A 358 -28.80 -10.21 25.65
C ARG A 358 -28.94 -9.00 24.73
N ALA A 359 -29.63 -7.96 25.17
CA ALA A 359 -29.80 -6.73 24.39
C ALA A 359 -28.46 -6.04 24.12
N TYR A 360 -27.55 -6.06 25.11
CA TYR A 360 -26.21 -5.51 24.96
C TYR A 360 -25.38 -6.27 23.93
N ILE A 361 -25.38 -7.61 23.96
CA ILE A 361 -24.68 -8.42 22.94
C ILE A 361 -25.24 -8.13 21.54
N ILE A 362 -26.57 -8.11 21.37
CA ILE A 362 -27.20 -7.80 20.08
C ILE A 362 -26.79 -6.41 19.60
N TYR A 363 -26.82 -5.40 20.47
CA TYR A 363 -26.37 -4.05 20.15
C TYR A 363 -24.93 -4.05 19.64
N ARG A 364 -24.03 -4.79 20.30
CA ARG A 364 -22.61 -4.87 19.92
C ARG A 364 -22.36 -5.53 18.57
N LEU A 365 -23.26 -6.40 18.11
CA LEU A 365 -23.14 -7.04 16.79
C LEU A 365 -23.79 -6.20 15.69
N VAL A 366 -24.97 -5.64 15.98
CA VAL A 366 -25.79 -4.95 14.96
C VAL A 366 -25.35 -3.51 14.76
N SER A 367 -25.03 -2.78 15.83
CA SER A 367 -24.68 -1.36 15.74
C SER A 367 -23.48 -1.10 14.80
N PRO A 368 -22.34 -1.82 14.93
CA PRO A 368 -21.21 -1.61 14.01
C PRO A 368 -21.58 -1.85 12.55
N ILE A 369 -22.34 -2.91 12.25
CA ILE A 369 -22.79 -3.22 10.89
C ILE A 369 -23.65 -2.08 10.31
N CYS A 370 -24.59 -1.56 11.12
CA CYS A 370 -25.42 -0.42 10.72
C CYS A 370 -24.60 0.86 10.48
N LEU A 371 -23.48 1.05 11.17
CA LEU A 371 -22.57 2.17 10.95
C LEU A 371 -21.70 1.97 9.70
N TYR A 372 -21.16 0.77 9.49
CA TYR A 372 -20.27 0.47 8.36
C TYR A 372 -20.97 0.47 7.01
N PHE A 373 -22.26 0.10 6.97
CA PHE A 373 -23.04 0.05 5.73
C PHE A 373 -23.10 1.39 4.97
N PRO A 374 -23.59 2.51 5.56
CA PRO A 374 -23.58 3.80 4.88
C PRO A 374 -22.17 4.37 4.68
N VAL A 375 -21.25 4.17 5.65
CA VAL A 375 -19.88 4.71 5.55
C VAL A 375 -19.12 4.07 4.38
N SER A 376 -19.19 2.75 4.23
CA SER A 376 -18.59 2.05 3.09
C SER A 376 -19.19 2.48 1.75
N PHE A 377 -20.49 2.81 1.71
CA PHE A 377 -21.15 3.31 0.50
C PHE A 377 -20.59 4.65 0.07
N PHE A 378 -20.60 5.64 0.97
CA PHE A 378 -20.04 6.96 0.65
C PHE A 378 -18.54 6.92 0.39
N PHE A 379 -17.80 6.04 1.08
CA PHE A 379 -16.39 5.82 0.79
C PHE A 379 -16.17 5.26 -0.62
N CYS A 380 -16.99 4.30 -1.06
CA CYS A 380 -16.94 3.78 -2.42
C CYS A 380 -17.28 4.85 -3.47
N MET A 381 -18.25 5.74 -3.18
CA MET A 381 -18.64 6.83 -4.08
C MET A 381 -17.51 7.84 -4.36
N VAL A 382 -16.52 7.98 -3.48
CA VAL A 382 -15.35 8.85 -3.71
C VAL A 382 -14.61 8.49 -5.00
N ASN A 383 -14.74 7.26 -5.49
CA ASN A 383 -14.12 6.79 -6.72
C ASN A 383 -14.79 7.33 -7.99
N LEU A 384 -16.06 7.75 -7.92
CA LEU A 384 -16.85 8.14 -9.10
C LEU A 384 -16.36 9.43 -9.77
N PRO A 385 -16.05 10.53 -9.05
CA PRO A 385 -15.53 11.76 -9.67
C PRO A 385 -14.19 11.55 -10.40
N PHE A 386 -13.39 10.57 -9.97
CA PHE A 386 -12.11 10.23 -10.60
C PHE A 386 -12.23 9.23 -11.76
N LYS A 387 -13.47 8.91 -12.18
CA LYS A 387 -13.78 8.10 -13.37
C LYS A 387 -13.08 6.75 -13.41
N ILE A 388 -13.05 6.09 -12.25
CA ILE A 388 -12.51 4.73 -12.16
C ILE A 388 -13.45 3.79 -12.92
N ASP A 389 -12.87 2.95 -13.76
CA ASP A 389 -13.61 2.03 -14.62
C ASP A 389 -13.96 0.76 -13.85
N PHE A 390 -15.23 0.64 -13.46
CA PHE A 390 -15.78 -0.56 -12.84
C PHE A 390 -16.36 -1.54 -13.87
N GLY A 391 -16.25 -1.23 -15.16
CA GLY A 391 -16.86 -1.95 -16.28
C GLY A 391 -15.99 -3.03 -16.92
N ALA A 392 -14.79 -3.28 -16.41
CA ALA A 392 -13.82 -4.13 -17.10
C ALA A 392 -14.19 -5.63 -17.09
N HIS A 393 -14.75 -6.13 -15.98
CA HIS A 393 -15.19 -7.53 -15.85
C HIS A 393 -16.71 -7.69 -15.79
N TYR A 394 -17.41 -6.70 -15.23
CA TYR A 394 -18.87 -6.69 -15.10
C TYR A 394 -19.45 -5.43 -15.72
N THR A 395 -20.78 -5.30 -15.77
CA THR A 395 -21.40 -4.00 -16.08
C THR A 395 -20.90 -2.94 -15.09
N TYR A 396 -20.74 -1.69 -15.53
CA TYR A 396 -20.22 -0.60 -14.69
C TYR A 396 -20.94 -0.50 -13.33
N ALA A 397 -22.28 -0.53 -13.34
CA ALA A 397 -23.08 -0.51 -12.12
C ALA A 397 -22.87 -1.77 -11.27
N GLY A 398 -22.85 -2.94 -11.90
CA GLY A 398 -22.58 -4.22 -11.21
C GLY A 398 -21.22 -4.23 -10.53
N GLY A 399 -20.16 -3.81 -11.22
CA GLY A 399 -18.82 -3.70 -10.67
C GLY A 399 -18.73 -2.70 -9.52
N PHE A 400 -19.38 -1.54 -9.65
CA PHE A 400 -19.44 -0.54 -8.57
C PHE A 400 -20.12 -1.08 -7.31
N PHE A 401 -21.32 -1.66 -7.43
CA PHE A 401 -22.05 -2.19 -6.27
C PHE A 401 -21.37 -3.43 -5.68
N LEU A 402 -20.73 -4.25 -6.51
CA LEU A 402 -19.91 -5.38 -6.05
C LEU A 402 -18.70 -4.89 -5.25
N TRP A 403 -18.02 -3.85 -5.73
CA TRP A 403 -16.90 -3.24 -5.02
C TRP A 403 -17.34 -2.58 -3.70
N TRP A 404 -18.46 -1.85 -3.71
CA TRP A 404 -19.03 -1.31 -2.49
C TRP A 404 -19.33 -2.43 -1.47
N PHE A 405 -19.98 -3.51 -1.89
CA PHE A 405 -20.29 -4.61 -0.99
C PHE A 405 -19.02 -5.30 -0.46
N ALA A 406 -17.99 -5.45 -1.30
CA ALA A 406 -16.67 -5.93 -0.87
C ALA A 406 -16.03 -4.99 0.17
N LEU A 407 -16.11 -3.67 -0.02
CA LEU A 407 -15.66 -2.68 0.96
C LEU A 407 -16.46 -2.74 2.26
N PHE A 408 -17.78 -2.96 2.18
CA PHE A 408 -18.62 -3.15 3.36
C PHE A 408 -18.20 -4.39 4.17
N LEU A 409 -17.96 -5.53 3.49
CA LEU A 409 -17.47 -6.74 4.12
C LEU A 409 -16.05 -6.57 4.67
N GLY A 410 -15.17 -5.91 3.91
CA GLY A 410 -13.81 -5.57 4.35
C GLY A 410 -13.81 -4.70 5.59
N MET A 411 -14.62 -3.63 5.59
CA MET A 411 -14.81 -2.74 6.73
C MET A 411 -15.40 -3.47 7.92
N SER A 412 -16.37 -4.36 7.70
CA SER A 412 -16.91 -5.20 8.77
C SER A 412 -15.85 -6.16 9.33
N ALA A 413 -15.05 -6.79 8.48
CA ALA A 413 -14.01 -7.73 8.89
C ALA A 413 -12.96 -7.06 9.79
N VAL A 414 -12.43 -5.91 9.40
CA VAL A 414 -11.40 -5.24 10.21
C VAL A 414 -11.98 -4.35 11.32
N GLY A 415 -13.14 -3.76 11.08
CA GLY A 415 -13.87 -2.95 12.03
C GLY A 415 -14.34 -3.73 13.24
N LEU A 416 -14.99 -4.86 13.00
CA LEU A 416 -15.40 -5.74 14.08
C LEU A 416 -14.18 -6.31 14.85
N SER A 417 -13.02 -6.46 14.21
CA SER A 417 -11.78 -6.78 14.94
C SER A 417 -11.39 -5.69 15.94
N THR A 418 -11.58 -4.41 15.58
CA THR A 418 -11.39 -3.30 16.53
C THR A 418 -12.47 -3.28 17.62
N GLU A 419 -13.72 -3.63 17.30
CA GLU A 419 -14.80 -3.79 18.28
C GLU A 419 -14.57 -4.97 19.24
N ALA A 420 -13.98 -6.06 18.76
CA ALA A 420 -13.56 -7.17 19.60
C ALA A 420 -12.44 -6.71 20.55
N ALA A 421 -11.40 -6.08 20.01
CA ALA A 421 -10.21 -5.65 20.76
C ALA A 421 -10.53 -4.62 21.85
N ILE A 422 -11.41 -3.64 21.58
CA ILE A 422 -11.75 -2.61 22.58
C ILE A 422 -12.42 -3.19 23.83
N THR A 423 -13.08 -4.34 23.71
CA THR A 423 -13.63 -5.08 24.86
C THR A 423 -12.56 -5.52 25.84
N VAL A 424 -11.40 -5.92 25.31
CA VAL A 424 -10.32 -6.55 26.07
C VAL A 424 -9.31 -5.49 26.53
N LEU A 425 -8.97 -4.55 25.64
CA LEU A 425 -7.91 -3.57 25.87
C LEU A 425 -8.43 -2.25 26.47
N GLY A 426 -9.72 -1.97 26.30
CA GLY A 426 -10.31 -0.67 26.62
C GLY A 426 -9.90 0.45 25.65
N PRO A 427 -10.60 1.60 25.67
CA PRO A 427 -10.41 2.68 24.69
C PRO A 427 -9.02 3.33 24.74
N LYS A 428 -8.35 3.33 25.90
CA LYS A 428 -7.06 4.02 26.12
C LYS A 428 -5.90 3.41 25.34
N PHE A 429 -5.94 2.09 25.08
CA PHE A 429 -4.86 1.36 24.42
C PHE A 429 -5.17 0.99 22.96
N MET A 430 -6.30 1.46 22.43
CA MET A 430 -6.75 1.06 21.10
C MET A 430 -5.82 1.49 19.96
N ALA A 431 -5.18 2.65 20.08
CA ALA A 431 -4.21 3.10 19.08
C ALA A 431 -3.04 2.09 18.92
N PHE A 432 -2.65 1.42 20.01
CA PHE A 432 -1.59 0.43 20.02
C PHE A 432 -2.02 -0.93 19.44
N PHE A 433 -3.32 -1.20 19.32
CA PHE A 433 -3.85 -2.35 18.59
C PHE A 433 -4.04 -2.04 17.10
N LEU A 434 -4.48 -0.81 16.78
CA LEU A 434 -4.71 -0.37 15.42
C LEU A 434 -3.44 -0.44 14.56
N VAL A 435 -2.30 -0.01 15.11
CA VAL A 435 -1.02 0.02 14.38
C VAL A 435 -0.58 -1.37 13.89
N PRO A 436 -0.48 -2.42 14.75
CA PRO A 436 -0.24 -3.78 14.28
C PRO A 436 -1.28 -4.27 13.27
N LEU A 437 -2.57 -3.96 13.47
CA LEU A 437 -3.63 -4.41 12.57
C LEU A 437 -3.48 -3.82 11.15
N ILE A 438 -3.10 -2.54 11.04
CA ILE A 438 -2.74 -1.90 9.76
C ILE A 438 -1.55 -2.65 9.14
N ILE A 439 -0.47 -2.79 9.90
CA ILE A 439 0.80 -3.30 9.39
C ILE A 439 0.65 -4.72 8.86
N VAL A 440 -0.01 -5.61 9.60
CA VAL A 440 -0.22 -7.00 9.18
C VAL A 440 -1.02 -7.10 7.88
N ASN A 441 -2.02 -6.23 7.70
CA ASN A 441 -2.83 -6.22 6.48
C ASN A 441 -2.10 -5.59 5.28
N VAL A 442 -1.35 -4.53 5.50
CA VAL A 442 -0.62 -3.81 4.43
C VAL A 442 0.59 -4.62 3.93
N SER A 443 1.27 -5.34 4.82
CA SER A 443 2.44 -6.17 4.48
C SER A 443 2.20 -7.21 3.37
N VAL A 444 0.95 -7.57 3.07
CA VAL A 444 0.64 -8.67 2.13
C VAL A 444 0.03 -8.19 0.81
N VAL A 445 -0.09 -6.88 0.61
CA VAL A 445 -0.74 -6.31 -0.59
C VAL A 445 0.24 -5.64 -1.54
N SER A 446 1.34 -5.09 -1.02
CA SER A 446 2.31 -4.32 -1.81
C SER A 446 3.06 -5.16 -2.86
N LEU A 447 3.28 -6.44 -2.57
CA LEU A 447 3.95 -7.38 -3.45
C LEU A 447 3.20 -8.73 -3.45
N PRO A 448 3.28 -9.49 -4.56
CA PRO A 448 2.78 -10.86 -4.59
C PRO A 448 3.59 -11.76 -3.65
N GLN A 449 2.97 -12.83 -3.16
CA GLN A 449 3.54 -13.68 -2.11
C GLN A 449 4.83 -14.39 -2.54
N GLU A 450 5.02 -14.58 -3.84
CA GLU A 450 6.21 -15.16 -4.46
C GLU A 450 7.45 -14.30 -4.23
N LEU A 451 7.29 -12.97 -4.17
CA LEU A 451 8.38 -12.03 -3.89
C LEU A 451 8.60 -11.78 -2.41
N GLN A 452 7.76 -12.38 -1.55
CA GLN A 452 7.81 -12.19 -0.11
C GLN A 452 8.44 -13.39 0.60
N PRO A 453 9.10 -13.18 1.75
CA PRO A 453 9.50 -14.29 2.60
C PRO A 453 8.32 -15.19 3.00
N TRP A 454 8.58 -16.47 3.25
CA TRP A 454 7.56 -17.49 3.51
C TRP A 454 6.58 -17.13 4.64
N ILE A 455 6.99 -16.30 5.60
CA ILE A 455 6.14 -15.87 6.71
C ILE A 455 4.91 -15.09 6.24
N TYR A 456 4.95 -14.40 5.09
CA TYR A 456 3.83 -13.58 4.58
C TYR A 456 2.73 -14.37 3.88
N ARG A 457 2.84 -15.70 3.79
CA ARG A 457 1.81 -16.59 3.23
C ARG A 457 0.49 -16.55 3.99
N TYR A 458 0.44 -15.99 5.20
CA TYR A 458 -0.83 -15.72 5.88
C TYR A 458 -1.70 -14.71 5.11
N GLY A 459 -1.12 -13.95 4.16
CA GLY A 459 -1.78 -12.88 3.44
C GLY A 459 -3.09 -13.28 2.77
N VAL A 460 -3.18 -14.49 2.24
CA VAL A 460 -4.42 -15.04 1.66
C VAL A 460 -5.62 -14.94 2.61
N ALA A 461 -5.38 -15.05 3.91
CA ALA A 461 -6.43 -14.99 4.91
C ALA A 461 -6.77 -13.56 5.33
N MET A 462 -6.02 -12.54 4.94
CA MET A 462 -6.17 -11.18 5.47
C MET A 462 -7.18 -10.35 4.67
N PRO A 463 -8.01 -9.52 5.33
CA PRO A 463 -9.03 -8.73 4.65
C PRO A 463 -8.50 -7.83 3.53
N PHE A 464 -7.35 -7.17 3.72
CA PHE A 464 -6.82 -6.27 2.69
C PHE A 464 -6.40 -7.01 1.41
N TYR A 465 -5.78 -8.18 1.53
CA TYR A 465 -5.43 -9.03 0.39
C TYR A 465 -6.68 -9.38 -0.44
N ASN A 466 -7.73 -9.84 0.23
CA ASN A 466 -8.97 -10.24 -0.41
C ASN A 466 -9.68 -9.06 -1.08
N CYS A 467 -9.74 -7.89 -0.43
CA CYS A 467 -10.28 -6.68 -1.05
C CYS A 467 -9.46 -6.22 -2.26
N ASN A 468 -8.13 -6.33 -2.19
CA ASN A 468 -7.23 -5.96 -3.28
C ASN A 468 -7.48 -6.82 -4.54
N HIS A 469 -7.55 -8.14 -4.38
CA HIS A 469 -7.84 -9.05 -5.50
C HIS A 469 -9.23 -8.81 -6.10
N ILE A 470 -10.24 -8.54 -5.27
CA ILE A 470 -11.60 -8.20 -5.76
C ILE A 470 -11.56 -6.93 -6.62
N VAL A 471 -10.95 -5.84 -6.14
CA VAL A 471 -10.96 -4.58 -6.91
C VAL A 471 -10.19 -4.72 -8.22
N ARG A 472 -9.03 -5.41 -8.21
CA ARG A 472 -8.24 -5.67 -9.44
C ARG A 472 -9.04 -6.46 -10.47
N THR A 473 -9.80 -7.47 -10.02
CA THR A 473 -10.69 -8.24 -10.90
C THR A 473 -11.73 -7.33 -11.53
N ILE A 474 -12.36 -6.46 -10.74
CA ILE A 474 -13.45 -5.58 -11.21
C ILE A 474 -12.94 -4.54 -12.23
N ILE A 475 -11.83 -3.87 -11.92
CA ILE A 475 -11.37 -2.69 -12.70
C ILE A 475 -10.38 -3.03 -13.81
N PHE A 476 -9.74 -4.20 -13.74
CA PHE A 476 -8.76 -4.64 -14.72
C PHE A 476 -9.02 -6.02 -15.31
N ASN A 477 -10.13 -6.69 -14.98
CA ASN A 477 -10.47 -8.00 -15.55
C ASN A 477 -9.37 -9.08 -15.32
N THR A 478 -8.69 -9.06 -14.18
CA THR A 478 -7.76 -10.12 -13.77
C THR A 478 -8.50 -11.42 -13.40
N LYS A 479 -7.77 -12.46 -13.00
CA LYS A 479 -8.32 -13.74 -12.54
C LYS A 479 -9.50 -13.58 -11.58
N ASN A 480 -10.60 -14.28 -11.84
CA ASN A 480 -11.82 -14.15 -11.06
C ASN A 480 -11.83 -15.08 -9.84
N GLU A 481 -11.39 -14.55 -8.70
CA GLU A 481 -11.44 -15.25 -7.40
C GLU A 481 -12.39 -14.55 -6.41
N ILE A 482 -13.33 -13.72 -6.91
CA ILE A 482 -14.18 -12.87 -6.06
C ILE A 482 -14.99 -13.70 -5.05
N GLY A 483 -15.51 -14.86 -5.47
CA GLY A 483 -16.27 -15.75 -4.58
C GLY A 483 -15.46 -16.23 -3.37
N GLN A 484 -14.22 -16.67 -3.61
CA GLN A 484 -13.30 -17.08 -2.53
C GLN A 484 -12.95 -15.89 -1.63
N ASN A 485 -12.60 -14.76 -2.24
CA ASN A 485 -12.21 -13.56 -1.50
C ASN A 485 -13.34 -13.05 -0.60
N MET A 486 -14.58 -13.02 -1.10
CA MET A 486 -15.75 -12.66 -0.29
C MET A 486 -16.02 -13.68 0.82
N GLY A 487 -15.85 -14.97 0.55
CA GLY A 487 -15.99 -16.02 1.56
C GLY A 487 -15.05 -15.81 2.76
N ILE A 488 -13.80 -15.42 2.50
CA ILE A 488 -12.81 -15.13 3.55
C ILE A 488 -13.20 -13.87 4.35
N LEU A 489 -13.69 -12.82 3.69
CA LEU A 489 -14.20 -11.63 4.38
C LEU A 489 -15.39 -11.97 5.30
N VAL A 490 -16.32 -12.79 4.83
CA VAL A 490 -17.46 -13.26 5.63
C VAL A 490 -16.98 -14.11 6.81
N ALA A 491 -15.95 -14.96 6.62
CA ALA A 491 -15.36 -15.75 7.70
C ALA A 491 -14.78 -14.85 8.81
N TRP A 492 -14.13 -13.74 8.47
CA TRP A 492 -13.68 -12.75 9.45
C TRP A 492 -14.83 -12.07 10.19
N VAL A 493 -15.91 -11.72 9.50
CA VAL A 493 -17.11 -11.16 10.14
C VAL A 493 -17.68 -12.15 11.15
N ALA A 494 -17.81 -13.43 10.76
CA ALA A 494 -18.30 -14.49 11.64
C ALA A 494 -17.38 -14.71 12.84
N LEU A 495 -16.05 -14.77 12.62
CA LEU A 495 -15.06 -14.87 13.68
C LEU A 495 -15.21 -13.72 14.69
N ASN A 496 -15.35 -12.49 14.20
CA ASN A 496 -15.52 -11.34 15.08
C ASN A 496 -16.85 -11.33 15.82
N PHE A 497 -17.94 -11.82 15.22
CA PHE A 497 -19.20 -11.98 15.93
C PHE A 497 -19.06 -12.96 17.11
N ILE A 498 -18.32 -14.04 16.92
CA ILE A 498 -18.03 -15.01 17.98
C ILE A 498 -17.16 -14.35 19.07
N THR A 499 -16.06 -13.69 18.71
CA THR A 499 -15.14 -13.08 19.69
C THR A 499 -15.81 -11.95 20.48
N ILE A 500 -16.61 -11.09 19.82
CA ILE A 500 -17.37 -10.03 20.47
C ILE A 500 -18.42 -10.63 21.42
N SER A 501 -19.17 -11.64 20.98
CA SER A 501 -20.23 -12.26 21.80
C SER A 501 -19.64 -12.91 23.05
N LEU A 502 -18.59 -13.72 22.87
CA LEU A 502 -17.91 -14.40 23.97
C LEU A 502 -17.23 -13.40 24.92
N GLY A 503 -16.49 -12.44 24.37
CA GLY A 503 -15.83 -11.40 25.17
C GLY A 503 -16.83 -10.60 25.98
N THR A 504 -17.91 -10.13 25.34
CA THR A 504 -18.97 -9.38 26.02
C THR A 504 -19.63 -10.19 27.12
N TRP A 505 -19.93 -11.45 26.85
CA TRP A 505 -20.55 -12.33 27.85
C TRP A 505 -19.66 -12.54 29.07
N LEU A 506 -18.36 -12.82 28.84
CA LEU A 506 -17.39 -13.02 29.92
C LEU A 506 -17.22 -11.77 30.81
N PHE A 507 -16.94 -10.63 30.19
CA PHE A 507 -16.73 -9.38 30.95
C PHE A 507 -18.02 -8.90 31.62
N ARG A 508 -19.18 -9.03 30.98
CA ARG A 508 -20.47 -8.66 31.59
C ARG A 508 -20.81 -9.55 32.78
N ARG A 509 -20.53 -10.85 32.71
CA ARG A 509 -20.72 -11.78 33.84
C ARG A 509 -19.84 -11.40 35.03
N GLN A 510 -18.59 -10.99 34.78
CA GLN A 510 -17.71 -10.50 35.83
C GLN A 510 -18.26 -9.21 36.46
N SER A 511 -18.70 -8.24 35.67
CA SER A 511 -19.29 -6.99 36.19
C SER A 511 -20.57 -7.22 36.98
N ILE A 512 -21.45 -8.12 36.55
CA ILE A 512 -22.67 -8.47 37.29
C ILE A 512 -22.32 -9.15 38.62
N ASN A 513 -21.36 -10.08 38.60
CA ASN A 513 -20.91 -10.74 39.83
C ASN A 513 -20.26 -9.76 40.82
N GLN A 514 -19.53 -8.76 40.34
CA GLN A 514 -18.96 -7.69 41.18
C GLN A 514 -20.06 -6.81 41.76
N HIS A 515 -21.00 -6.36 40.93
CA HIS A 515 -22.13 -5.55 41.38
C HIS A 515 -22.98 -6.29 42.42
N ASN A 516 -23.28 -7.57 42.21
CA ASN A 516 -24.04 -8.37 43.17
C ASN A 516 -23.29 -8.55 44.50
N LYS A 517 -21.95 -8.60 44.48
CA LYS A 517 -21.13 -8.63 45.70
C LYS A 517 -21.20 -7.29 46.44
N GLU A 518 -21.03 -6.17 45.73
CA GLU A 518 -21.12 -4.83 46.32
C GLU A 518 -22.50 -4.56 46.92
N VAL A 519 -23.58 -4.98 46.25
CA VAL A 519 -24.94 -4.86 46.80
C VAL A 519 -25.12 -5.73 48.05
N GLY A 520 -24.63 -6.98 48.04
CA GLY A 520 -24.70 -7.86 49.20
C GLY A 520 -23.87 -7.38 50.39
N GLU A 521 -22.68 -6.81 50.16
CA GLU A 521 -21.84 -6.20 51.19
C GLU A 521 -22.52 -4.96 51.81
N ASN A 522 -23.13 -4.12 50.97
CA ASN A 522 -23.89 -2.95 51.46
C ASN A 522 -25.13 -3.35 52.27
N GLU A 523 -25.83 -4.43 51.89
CA GLU A 523 -26.97 -4.95 52.66
C GLU A 523 -26.54 -5.52 54.02
N MET A 524 -25.38 -6.20 54.10
CA MET A 524 -24.82 -6.68 55.38
C MET A 524 -24.37 -5.53 56.29
N ASP A 525 -23.66 -4.53 55.76
CA ASP A 525 -23.24 -3.33 56.50
C ASP A 525 -24.44 -2.50 57.01
N SER A 526 -25.58 -2.58 56.32
CA SER A 526 -26.83 -1.96 56.73
C SER A 526 -27.54 -2.76 57.83
N ALA A 527 -27.46 -4.08 57.77
CA ALA A 527 -28.02 -4.98 58.78
C ALA A 527 -27.25 -4.93 60.10
N ASP A 528 -25.92 -4.77 60.07
CA ASP A 528 -25.08 -4.65 61.27
C ASP A 528 -25.20 -3.29 61.98
N LYS A 529 -25.91 -2.32 61.39
CA LYS A 529 -26.17 -0.98 61.95
C LYS A 529 -27.54 -0.84 62.61
N VAL A 530 -28.35 -1.91 62.63
CA VAL A 530 -29.66 -1.99 63.30
C VAL A 530 -29.52 -2.85 64.54
#